data_AF-A0A6J6BHN9-F1
#
_entry.id   AF-A0A6J6BHN9-F1
#
_cell.length_a   1.000
_cell.length_b   1.000
_cell.length_c   1.000
_cell.angle_alpha   90.00
_cell.angle_beta   90.00
_cell.angle_gamma   90.00
#
_symmetry.space_group_name_H-M   'P 1'
#
loop_
_entity.id
_entity.type
_entity.pdbx_description
1 polymer ?
#
loop_
_entity_poly.entity_id
_entity_poly.type
_entity_poly.pdbx_seq_one_letter_code
_entity_poly.pdbx_strand_id
1 'polypeptide(L)' 'MAIESDGHSKGSPRLFELIENAPKTGKSPTVWAWPQLIDHLKVAGQPVQGPWPPHQERRPDPDADSSPTAVRDPHSKK' A
#
# COMPACT_ATOMS: atom_id res chain seq x y z
N MET A 1 -5.31 16.13 1.70
CA MET A 1 -4.04 15.44 1.40
C MET A 1 -4.44 14.15 0.71
N ALA A 2 -4.13 14.03 -0.58
CA ALA A 2 -4.52 12.85 -1.35
C ALA A 2 -3.69 11.65 -0.85
N ILE A 3 -4.35 10.53 -0.52
CA ILE A 3 -3.72 9.27 -0.10
C ILE A 3 -3.47 8.42 -1.37
N GLU A 4 -3.10 9.09 -2.45
CA GLU A 4 -3.00 8.47 -3.76
C GLU A 4 -1.54 8.36 -4.14
N SER A 5 -1.22 7.32 -4.91
CA SER A 5 0.13 7.12 -5.44
C SER A 5 0.56 8.38 -6.18
N ASP A 6 1.76 8.89 -5.87
CA ASP A 6 2.39 10.00 -6.59
C ASP A 6 2.92 9.56 -7.98
N GLY A 7 2.72 8.29 -8.33
CA GLY A 7 3.16 7.70 -9.59
C GLY A 7 4.61 7.23 -9.59
N HIS A 8 5.36 7.39 -8.49
CA HIS A 8 6.72 6.86 -8.38
C HIS A 8 6.74 5.32 -8.32
N SER A 9 5.67 4.71 -7.86
CA SER A 9 5.54 3.26 -7.70
C SER A 9 4.77 2.60 -8.84
N LYS A 10 5.33 1.51 -9.39
CA LYS A 10 4.68 0.70 -10.41
C LYS A 10 3.70 -0.29 -9.76
N GLY A 11 2.40 -0.14 -10.02
CA GLY A 11 1.35 -1.00 -9.46
C GLY A 11 0.74 -0.43 -8.18
N SER A 12 0.38 -1.28 -7.21
CA SER A 12 -0.09 -0.84 -5.90
C SER A 12 1.09 -0.27 -5.08
N PRO A 13 1.05 1.01 -4.65
CA PRO A 13 2.10 1.60 -3.84
C PRO A 13 2.21 0.88 -2.50
N ARG A 14 3.42 0.83 -1.97
CA ARG A 14 3.69 0.27 -0.64
C ARG A 14 3.13 1.20 0.42
N LEU A 15 2.75 0.63 1.55
CA LEU A 15 2.21 1.38 2.69
C LEU A 15 3.14 2.51 3.16
N PHE A 16 4.47 2.31 3.09
CA PHE A 16 5.44 3.35 3.41
C PHE A 16 5.41 4.51 2.40
N GLU A 17 5.32 4.22 1.10
CA GLU A 17 5.33 5.24 0.03
C GLU A 17 4.11 6.16 0.14
N LEU A 18 2.97 5.65 0.62
CA LEU A 18 1.78 6.45 0.90
C LEU A 18 1.97 7.48 2.02
N ILE A 19 2.90 7.23 2.94
CA ILE A 19 3.11 8.06 4.15
C ILE A 19 4.46 8.76 4.18
N GLU A 20 5.32 8.54 3.18
CA GLU A 20 6.70 9.04 3.18
C GLU A 20 6.78 10.57 3.22
N ASN A 21 5.79 11.21 2.60
CA ASN A 21 5.65 12.66 2.51
C ASN A 21 4.70 13.23 3.59
N ALA A 22 4.30 12.43 4.57
CA ALA A 22 3.43 12.88 5.64
C ALA A 22 4.12 13.95 6.51
N PRO A 23 3.39 14.97 7.02
CA PRO A 23 3.97 16.03 7.82
C PRO A 23 4.63 15.50 9.10
N LYS A 24 5.81 16.01 9.42
CA LYS A 24 6.56 15.61 10.63
C LYS A 24 6.06 16.26 11.91
N THR A 25 5.32 17.35 11.79
CA THR A 25 4.80 18.15 12.91
C THR A 25 3.27 18.31 12.81
N GLY A 26 2.61 18.56 13.95
CA GLY A 26 1.16 18.70 14.02
C GLY A 26 0.64 18.87 15.45
N LYS A 27 -0.67 19.08 15.60
CA LYS A 27 -1.33 19.18 16.93
C LYS A 27 -1.42 17.85 17.68
N SER A 28 -1.30 16.74 16.95
CA SER A 28 -1.30 15.38 17.47
C SER A 28 0.00 14.69 17.09
N PRO A 29 0.42 13.63 17.80
CA PRO A 29 1.58 12.83 17.41
C PRO A 29 1.45 12.37 15.95
N THR A 30 2.47 12.67 15.15
CA THR A 30 2.53 12.28 13.75
C THR A 30 2.96 10.82 13.63
N VAL A 31 2.78 10.20 12.46
CA VAL A 31 3.23 8.81 12.22
C VAL A 31 4.71 8.59 12.56
N TRP A 32 5.51 9.67 12.52
CA TRP A 32 6.93 9.70 12.86
C TRP A 32 7.23 9.56 14.36
N ALA A 33 6.22 9.68 15.23
CA ALA A 33 6.36 9.37 16.65
C ALA A 33 6.51 7.85 16.92
N TRP A 34 6.29 7.00 15.92
CA TRP A 34 6.42 5.54 16.00
C TRP A 34 7.50 5.01 15.04
N PRO A 35 8.80 5.25 15.31
CA PRO A 35 9.88 4.88 14.40
C PRO A 35 9.92 3.39 14.07
N GLN A 36 9.64 2.52 15.06
CA GLN A 36 9.59 1.07 14.86
C GLN A 36 8.49 0.64 13.88
N LEU A 37 7.33 1.31 13.91
CA LEU A 37 6.24 1.08 12.97
C LEU A 37 6.65 1.53 11.56
N ILE A 38 7.25 2.71 11.46
CA ILE A 38 7.74 3.24 10.18
C ILE A 38 8.78 2.30 9.57
N ASP A 39 9.73 1.81 10.37
CA ASP A 39 10.76 0.88 9.90
C ASP A 39 10.17 -0.48 9.50
N HIS A 40 9.18 -0.97 10.25
CA HIS A 40 8.42 -2.15 9.83
C HIS A 40 7.74 -1.92 8.48
N LEU A 41 7.07 -0.79 8.26
CA LEU A 41 6.38 -0.49 7.01
C LEU A 41 7.33 -0.34 5.81
N LYS A 42 8.58 0.12 6.03
CA LYS A 42 9.62 0.13 4.99
C LYS A 42 10.01 -1.28 4.53
N VAL A 43 9.92 -2.27 5.41
CA VAL A 43 10.36 -3.66 5.17
C VAL A 43 9.20 -4.55 4.74
N ALA A 44 8.03 -4.42 5.38
CA ALA A 44 6.87 -5.30 5.21
C ALA A 44 6.25 -5.29 3.81
N GLY A 45 6.64 -4.33 2.95
CA GLY A 45 6.24 -4.26 1.55
C GLY A 45 7.37 -4.47 0.54
N GLN A 46 8.59 -4.81 0.99
CA GLN A 46 9.67 -5.12 0.06
C GLN A 46 9.34 -6.42 -0.69
N PRO A 47 9.64 -6.50 -2.00
CA PRO A 47 9.53 -7.75 -2.72
C PRO A 47 10.40 -8.79 -2.00
N VAL A 48 9.89 -10.02 -1.92
CA VAL A 48 10.64 -11.15 -1.37
C VAL A 48 12.01 -11.17 -2.07
N GLN A 49 13.08 -11.03 -1.30
CA GLN A 49 14.41 -11.04 -1.88
C GLN A 49 14.73 -12.45 -2.37
N GLY A 50 14.99 -12.57 -3.67
CA GLY A 50 15.36 -13.82 -4.33
C GLY A 50 14.29 -14.39 -5.26
N PRO A 51 14.63 -15.46 -6.00
CA PRO A 51 13.65 -16.18 -6.79
C PRO A 51 12.53 -16.72 -5.88
N TRP A 52 11.31 -16.76 -6.40
CA TRP A 52 10.20 -17.42 -5.72
C TRP A 52 10.59 -18.84 -5.32
N PRO A 53 10.09 -19.36 -4.18
CA PRO A 53 10.29 -20.75 -3.82
C PRO A 53 9.92 -21.66 -5.01
N PRO A 54 10.66 -22.74 -5.28
CA PRO A 54 10.51 -23.54 -6.50
C PRO A 54 9.13 -24.20 -6.67
N HIS A 55 8.30 -24.19 -5.63
CA HIS A 55 6.92 -24.68 -5.63
C HIS A 55 5.86 -23.58 -5.76
N GLN A 56 6.27 -22.30 -5.77
CA GLN A 56 5.38 -21.15 -5.90
C GLN A 56 5.57 -20.54 -7.28
N GLU A 57 4.52 -20.61 -8.09
CA GLU A 57 4.45 -19.86 -9.34
C GLU A 57 4.12 -18.40 -9.03
N ARG A 58 4.65 -17.47 -9.83
CA ARG A 58 4.26 -16.06 -9.74
C ARG A 58 2.74 -15.98 -9.91
N ARG A 59 2.06 -15.30 -8.99
CA ARG A 59 0.63 -14.99 -9.16
C ARG A 59 0.43 -14.34 -10.53
N PRO A 60 -0.45 -14.88 -11.39
CA PRO A 60 -0.80 -14.22 -12.63
C PRO A 60 -1.27 -12.80 -12.35
N ASP A 61 -0.81 -11.82 -13.13
CA ASP A 61 -1.34 -10.47 -13.01
C ASP A 61 -2.85 -10.53 -13.33
N PRO A 62 -3.72 -9.96 -12.47
CA PRO A 62 -5.15 -10.05 -12.68
C PRO A 62 -5.52 -9.31 -13.98
N ASP A 63 -6.30 -9.98 -14.81
CA ASP A 63 -6.97 -9.35 -15.95
C ASP A 63 -8.09 -8.42 -15.46
N ALA A 64 -8.53 -7.52 -16.34
CA ALA A 64 -9.57 -6.54 -16.01
C ALA A 64 -10.87 -7.22 -15.53
N ASP A 65 -11.20 -8.38 -16.10
CA ASP A 65 -12.39 -9.15 -15.74
C ASP A 65 -12.24 -9.92 -14.42
N SER A 66 -11.01 -10.24 -14.01
CA SER A 66 -10.68 -10.83 -12.69
C SER A 66 -10.51 -9.80 -11.56
N SER A 67 -10.67 -8.51 -11.84
CA SER A 67 -10.56 -7.46 -10.82
C SER A 67 -11.79 -7.46 -9.88
N PRO A 68 -11.64 -7.05 -8.61
CA PRO A 68 -12.77 -6.95 -7.69
C PRO A 68 -13.86 -6.03 -8.26
N THR A 69 -15.09 -6.50 -8.34
CA THR A 69 -16.23 -5.67 -8.73
C THR A 69 -16.66 -4.81 -7.54
N ALA A 70 -16.71 -3.49 -7.72
CA ALA A 70 -17.21 -2.58 -6.69
C ALA A 70 -18.70 -2.84 -6.44
N VAL A 71 -19.02 -3.41 -5.27
CA VAL A 71 -20.40 -3.60 -4.83
C VAL A 71 -20.87 -2.32 -4.16
N ARG A 72 -21.93 -1.71 -4.71
CA ARG A 72 -22.54 -0.51 -4.13
C ARG A 72 -23.16 -0.83 -2.77
N ASP A 73 -22.87 -0.01 -1.76
CA ASP A 73 -23.54 -0.09 -0.46
C ASP A 73 -25.05 0.14 -0.63
N PRO A 74 -25.92 -0.83 -0.26
CA PRO A 74 -27.37 -0.70 -0.38
C PRO A 74 -27.95 0.44 0.47
N HIS A 75 -27.22 0.93 1.47
CA HIS A 75 -27.66 2.01 2.36
C HIS A 75 -27.07 3.38 2.01
N SER A 76 -26.24 3.47 0.97
CA SER A 76 -25.71 4.73 0.46
C SER A 76 -26.82 5.54 -0.22
N LYS A 77 -27.47 6.43 0.54
CA LYS A 77 -28.38 7.45 -0.01
C LYS A 77 -27.58 8.42 -0.88
N LYS A 78 -28.17 8.77 -2.04
CA LYS A 78 -27.65 9.75 -2.99
C LYS A 78 -27.54 11.14 -2.37
#